data_AF-A0A7Y2NF86-F1
#
_entry.id   AF-A0A7Y2NF86-F1
#
_cell.length_a   1.000
_cell.length_b   1.000
_cell.length_c   1.000
_cell.angle_alpha   90.00
_cell.angle_beta   90.00
_cell.angle_gamma   90.00
#
_symmetry.space_group_name_H-M   'P 1'
#
loop_
_entity.id
_entity.type
_entity.pdbx_description
1 polymer ?
#
loop_
_entity_poly.entity_id
_entity_poly.type
_entity_poly.pdbx_seq_one_letter_code
_entity_poly.pdbx_strand_id
1 'polypeptide(L)'
;MAIAEVLEFEVADPAAQAELTMHDAIGLLGTLSDQAALALSDRFQSQLQAFDAEAIAGCIASGANPRQAEDLAGRGTTRTSAEAKRRAGRARAVHINPDLGRELATGELGSAGLDAIASAADRSDGVAATDIALIETIKASNPDDARKIASD
;
A
#
# COMPACT_ATOMS: atom_id res chain seq x y z
N MET A 1 -50.13 -22.91 -17.44
CA MET A 1 -49.33 -23.12 -16.22
C MET A 1 -47.88 -22.85 -16.59
N ALA A 2 -47.40 -21.63 -16.38
CA ALA A 2 -46.02 -21.23 -16.70
C ALA A 2 -45.23 -21.27 -15.40
N ILE A 3 -44.23 -22.14 -15.34
CA ILE A 3 -43.28 -22.22 -14.23
C ILE A 3 -42.29 -21.09 -14.48
N ALA A 4 -42.30 -20.08 -13.61
CA ALA A 4 -41.32 -19.02 -13.64
C ALA A 4 -39.97 -19.61 -13.22
N GLU A 5 -39.07 -19.73 -14.18
CA GLU A 5 -37.67 -20.05 -13.97
C GLU A 5 -37.04 -18.84 -13.27
N VAL A 6 -36.88 -18.94 -11.95
CA VAL A 6 -36.12 -17.97 -11.16
C VAL A 6 -34.66 -18.22 -11.51
N LEU A 7 -34.12 -17.44 -12.44
CA LEU A 7 -32.69 -17.30 -12.67
C LEU A 7 -32.09 -16.69 -11.39
N GLU A 8 -31.66 -17.55 -10.47
CA GLU A 8 -30.77 -17.17 -9.38
C GLU A 8 -29.45 -16.74 -10.04
N PHE A 9 -29.27 -15.42 -10.16
CA PHE A 9 -28.01 -14.83 -10.60
C PHE A 9 -27.02 -15.04 -9.46
N GLU A 10 -26.20 -16.08 -9.58
CA GLU A 10 -25.11 -16.37 -8.65
C GLU A 10 -24.26 -15.11 -8.50
N VAL A 11 -24.31 -14.47 -7.33
CA VAL A 11 -23.48 -13.32 -7.03
C VAL A 11 -22.05 -13.85 -6.97
N ALA A 12 -21.29 -13.61 -8.04
CA ALA A 12 -19.90 -14.03 -8.14
C ALA A 12 -19.14 -13.64 -6.87
N ASP A 13 -18.38 -14.59 -6.31
CA ASP A 13 -17.51 -14.33 -5.17
C ASP A 13 -16.62 -13.10 -5.46
N PRO A 14 -16.73 -12.01 -4.68
CA PRO A 14 -15.97 -10.79 -4.93
C PRO A 14 -14.45 -11.03 -4.99
N ALA A 15 -13.94 -12.02 -4.25
CA ALA A 15 -12.52 -12.37 -4.31
C ALA A 15 -12.17 -12.98 -5.67
N ALA A 16 -12.95 -13.96 -6.14
CA ALA A 16 -12.77 -14.56 -7.47
C ALA A 16 -12.91 -13.51 -8.59
N GLN A 17 -13.85 -12.57 -8.47
CA GLN A 17 -14.01 -11.48 -9.44
C GLN A 17 -12.82 -10.51 -9.45
N ALA A 18 -12.24 -10.22 -8.28
CA ALA A 18 -11.04 -9.39 -8.18
C ALA A 18 -9.82 -10.08 -8.79
N GLU A 19 -9.65 -11.39 -8.55
CA GLU A 19 -8.58 -12.20 -9.15
C GLU A 19 -8.69 -12.22 -10.69
N LEU A 20 -9.89 -12.42 -11.22
CA LEU A 20 -10.14 -12.39 -12.67
C LEU A 20 -9.82 -11.02 -13.26
N THR A 21 -10.26 -9.94 -12.62
CA THR A 21 -10.01 -8.56 -13.09
C THR A 21 -8.51 -8.24 -13.09
N MET A 22 -7.78 -8.69 -12.06
CA MET A 22 -6.32 -8.54 -12.01
C MET A 22 -5.64 -9.33 -13.13
N HIS A 23 -6.10 -10.55 -13.40
CA HIS A 23 -5.58 -11.36 -14.51
C HIS A 23 -5.76 -10.64 -15.86
N ASP A 24 -6.95 -10.08 -16.12
CA ASP A 24 -7.23 -9.33 -17.34
C ASP A 24 -6.36 -8.06 -17.45
N ALA A 25 -6.18 -7.33 -16.35
CA ALA A 25 -5.31 -6.16 -16.29
C ALA A 25 -3.84 -6.50 -16.63
N ILE A 26 -3.34 -7.63 -16.13
CA ILE A 26 -2.00 -8.13 -16.47
C ILE A 26 -1.92 -8.53 -17.95
N GLY A 27 -2.97 -9.18 -18.49
CA GLY A 27 -3.05 -9.50 -19.92
C GLY A 27 -2.95 -8.26 -20.81
N LEU A 28 -3.62 -7.17 -20.43
CA LEU A 28 -3.56 -5.89 -21.13
C LEU A 28 -2.15 -5.28 -21.14
N LEU A 29 -1.38 -5.40 -20.05
CA LEU A 29 0.01 -4.92 -20.01
C LEU A 29 0.87 -5.55 -21.10
N GLY A 30 0.65 -6.84 -21.42
CA GLY A 30 1.36 -7.56 -22.48
C GLY A 30 1.07 -7.06 -23.90
N THR A 31 0.07 -6.20 -24.07
CA THR A 31 -0.27 -5.58 -25.37
C THR A 31 0.33 -4.18 -25.57
N LEU A 32 0.89 -3.60 -24.51
CA LEU A 32 1.51 -2.27 -24.53
C LEU A 32 2.96 -2.35 -25.02
N SER A 33 3.57 -1.18 -25.29
CA SER A 33 5.03 -1.11 -25.45
C SER A 33 5.73 -1.38 -24.12
N ASP A 34 6.95 -1.91 -24.15
CA ASP A 34 7.73 -2.25 -22.95
C ASP A 34 7.82 -1.08 -21.96
N GLN A 35 8.06 0.14 -22.46
CA GLN A 35 8.14 1.34 -21.62
C GLN A 35 6.82 1.66 -20.93
N ALA A 36 5.69 1.56 -21.64
CA ALA A 36 4.38 1.83 -21.08
C ALA A 36 3.96 0.73 -20.09
N ALA A 37 4.27 -0.53 -20.38
CA ALA A 37 4.03 -1.66 -19.49
C ALA A 37 4.80 -1.52 -18.18
N LEU A 38 6.09 -1.15 -18.24
CA LEU A 38 6.92 -0.92 -17.05
C LEU A 38 6.37 0.23 -16.19
N ALA A 39 6.05 1.38 -16.81
CA ALA A 39 5.49 2.53 -16.09
C ALA A 39 4.16 2.21 -15.40
N LEU A 40 3.27 1.47 -16.07
CA LEU A 40 1.97 1.10 -15.51
C LEU A 40 2.10 0.02 -14.43
N SER A 41 3.03 -0.93 -14.59
CA SER A 41 3.36 -1.93 -13.57
C SER A 41 3.83 -1.28 -12.27
N ASP A 42 4.72 -0.29 -12.35
CA ASP A 42 5.22 0.44 -11.18
C ASP A 42 4.09 1.21 -10.46
N ARG A 43 3.18 1.80 -11.23
CA ARG A 43 1.98 2.45 -10.69
C ARG A 43 1.05 1.48 -9.97
N PHE A 44 0.76 0.32 -10.57
CA PHE A 44 -0.06 -0.72 -9.93
C PHE A 44 0.60 -1.24 -8.66
N GLN A 45 1.91 -1.43 -8.66
CA GLN A 45 2.65 -1.82 -7.46
C GLN A 45 2.52 -0.78 -6.35
N SER A 46 2.62 0.51 -6.67
CA SER A 46 2.44 1.61 -5.71
C SER A 46 1.02 1.65 -5.14
N GLN A 47 0.01 1.47 -5.99
CA GLN A 47 -1.41 1.40 -5.57
C GLN A 47 -1.69 0.21 -4.65
N LEU A 48 -1.16 -0.97 -4.96
CA LEU A 48 -1.27 -2.14 -4.10
C LEU A 48 -0.57 -1.93 -2.76
N GLN A 49 0.60 -1.28 -2.75
CA GLN A 49 1.31 -0.96 -1.52
C GLN A 49 0.56 0.07 -0.66
N ALA A 50 -0.10 1.05 -1.27
CA ALA A 50 -0.97 1.99 -0.58
C ALA A 50 -2.17 1.28 0.06
N PHE A 51 -2.89 0.47 -0.73
CA PHE A 51 -4.01 -0.33 -0.25
C PHE A 51 -3.59 -1.27 0.90
N ASP A 52 -2.44 -1.92 0.78
CA ASP A 52 -1.87 -2.77 1.82
C ASP A 52 -1.66 -2.00 3.14
N ALA A 53 -1.08 -0.79 3.05
CA ALA A 53 -0.84 0.05 4.22
C ALA A 53 -2.16 0.52 4.85
N GLU A 54 -3.14 0.91 4.04
CA GLU A 54 -4.48 1.32 4.49
C GLU A 54 -5.25 0.17 5.15
N ALA A 55 -5.22 -1.03 4.57
CA ALA A 55 -5.90 -2.20 5.13
C ALA A 55 -5.33 -2.56 6.51
N ILE A 56 -4.00 -2.56 6.67
CA ILE A 56 -3.34 -2.83 7.95
C ILE A 56 -3.60 -1.67 8.93
N ALA A 57 -3.59 -0.41 8.47
CA ALA A 57 -3.95 0.75 9.28
C ALA A 57 -5.38 0.65 9.82
N GLY A 58 -6.32 0.15 9.02
CA GLY A 58 -7.69 -0.15 9.45
C GLY A 58 -7.75 -1.21 10.56
N CYS A 59 -6.90 -2.23 10.51
CA CYS A 59 -6.76 -3.19 11.60
C CYS A 59 -6.17 -2.57 12.87
N ILE A 60 -5.17 -1.68 12.75
CA ILE A 60 -4.59 -0.93 13.88
C ILE A 60 -5.67 -0.06 14.53
N ALA A 61 -6.44 0.69 13.72
CA ALA A 61 -7.57 1.49 14.20
C ALA A 61 -8.64 0.64 14.91
N SER A 62 -8.78 -0.63 14.52
CA SER A 62 -9.69 -1.60 15.15
C SER A 62 -9.09 -2.27 16.41
N GLY A 63 -7.91 -1.85 16.86
CA GLY A 63 -7.26 -2.31 18.10
C GLY A 63 -6.17 -3.37 17.92
N ALA A 64 -5.71 -3.63 16.69
CA ALA A 64 -4.57 -4.53 16.49
C ALA A 64 -3.29 -3.94 17.12
N ASN A 65 -2.61 -4.74 17.95
CA ASN A 65 -1.34 -4.34 18.56
C ASN A 65 -0.17 -4.42 17.55
N PRO A 66 1.02 -3.87 17.87
CA PRO A 66 2.14 -3.83 16.91
C PRO A 66 2.55 -5.20 16.37
N ARG A 67 2.48 -6.25 17.19
CA ARG A 67 2.82 -7.62 16.77
C ARG A 67 1.76 -8.17 15.81
N GLN A 68 0.48 -7.94 16.09
CA GLN A 68 -0.61 -8.34 15.18
C GLN A 68 -0.52 -7.61 13.85
N ALA A 69 -0.16 -6.31 13.85
CA ALA A 69 0.06 -5.55 12.63
C ALA A 69 1.25 -6.09 11.81
N GLU A 70 2.35 -6.45 12.46
CA GLU A 70 3.51 -7.09 11.81
C GLU A 70 3.16 -8.49 11.26
N ASP A 71 2.40 -9.29 12.02
CA ASP A 71 1.93 -10.61 11.58
C ASP A 71 1.00 -10.49 10.35
N LEU A 72 0.08 -9.51 10.35
CA LEU A 72 -0.77 -9.20 9.19
C LEU A 72 0.06 -8.74 7.99
N ALA A 73 1.04 -7.86 8.21
CA ALA A 73 1.96 -7.38 7.18
C ALA A 73 2.83 -8.52 6.60
N GLY A 74 3.16 -9.52 7.42
CA GLY A 74 3.95 -10.68 7.06
C GLY A 74 3.19 -11.81 6.36
N ARG A 75 1.85 -11.78 6.29
CA ARG A 75 1.06 -12.84 5.62
C ARG A 75 1.45 -12.98 4.14
N GLY A 76 1.63 -14.21 3.69
CA GLY A 76 2.06 -14.55 2.32
C GLY A 76 3.29 -15.47 2.33
N THR A 77 3.49 -16.24 1.26
CA THR A 77 4.50 -17.31 1.22
C THR A 77 5.93 -16.85 0.97
N THR A 78 6.17 -15.56 0.70
CA THR A 78 7.46 -15.05 0.19
C THR A 78 8.01 -13.82 0.94
N ARG A 79 7.41 -13.42 2.07
CA ARG A 79 7.81 -12.19 2.77
C ARG A 79 8.89 -12.44 3.82
N THR A 80 9.92 -11.60 3.83
CA THR A 80 10.95 -11.60 4.87
C THR A 80 10.47 -10.83 6.10
N SER A 81 11.06 -11.08 7.27
CA SER A 81 10.76 -10.29 8.48
C SER A 81 11.06 -8.79 8.28
N ALA A 82 12.12 -8.46 7.55
CA ALA A 82 12.44 -7.06 7.24
C ALA A 82 11.36 -6.38 6.39
N GLU A 83 10.74 -7.12 5.46
CA GLU A 83 9.63 -6.62 4.65
C GLU A 83 8.36 -6.46 5.47
N ALA A 84 8.05 -7.42 6.35
CA ALA A 84 6.92 -7.33 7.26
C ALA A 84 7.01 -6.08 8.16
N LYS A 85 8.19 -5.81 8.73
CA LYS A 85 8.45 -4.62 9.54
C LYS A 85 8.25 -3.32 8.77
N ARG A 86 8.79 -3.22 7.55
CA ARG A 86 8.60 -2.04 6.69
C ARG A 86 7.14 -1.80 6.40
N ARG A 87 6.40 -2.82 5.95
CA ARG A 87 4.97 -2.74 5.67
C ARG A 87 4.15 -2.34 6.92
N ALA A 88 4.47 -2.91 8.08
CA ALA A 88 3.83 -2.52 9.33
C ALA A 88 4.16 -1.06 9.74
N GLY A 89 5.39 -0.60 9.49
CA GLY A 89 5.79 0.80 9.68
C GLY A 89 5.01 1.75 8.79
N ARG A 90 4.88 1.44 7.49
CA ARG A 90 4.03 2.21 6.56
C ARG A 90 2.59 2.28 7.06
N ALA A 91 2.03 1.14 7.50
CA ALA A 91 0.68 1.09 8.01
C ALA A 91 0.48 1.96 9.28
N ARG A 92 1.47 2.00 10.18
CA ARG A 92 1.45 2.91 11.34
C ARG A 92 1.49 4.37 10.91
N ALA A 93 2.37 4.72 9.98
CA ALA A 93 2.45 6.08 9.44
C ALA A 93 1.13 6.49 8.77
N VAL A 94 0.54 5.62 7.95
CA VAL A 94 -0.77 5.83 7.30
C VAL A 94 -1.91 5.88 8.32
N HIS A 95 -1.84 5.10 9.40
CA HIS A 95 -2.81 5.19 10.49
C HIS A 95 -2.79 6.57 11.17
N ILE A 96 -1.60 7.14 11.39
CA ILE A 96 -1.41 8.46 11.96
C ILE A 96 -1.82 9.55 10.96
N ASN A 97 -1.43 9.40 9.69
CA ASN A 97 -1.70 10.33 8.61
C ASN A 97 -2.19 9.58 7.35
N PRO A 98 -3.51 9.44 7.17
CA PRO A 98 -4.10 8.73 6.03
C PRO A 98 -3.74 9.33 4.66
N ASP A 99 -3.37 10.61 4.60
CA ASP A 99 -3.01 11.26 3.33
C ASP A 99 -1.74 10.65 2.73
N LEU A 100 -0.83 10.11 3.55
CA LEU A 100 0.37 9.39 3.08
C LEU A 100 0.01 8.16 2.21
N GLY A 101 -1.09 7.47 2.53
CA GLY A 101 -1.58 6.35 1.72
C GLY A 101 -2.11 6.83 0.37
N ARG A 102 -2.88 7.93 0.37
CA ARG A 102 -3.41 8.54 -0.85
C ARG A 102 -2.31 9.09 -1.76
N GLU A 103 -1.30 9.73 -1.18
CA GLU A 103 -0.14 10.24 -1.92
C GLU A 103 0.65 9.09 -2.55
N LEU A 104 0.80 7.94 -1.86
CA LEU A 104 1.41 6.75 -2.44
C LEU A 104 0.57 6.17 -3.59
N ALA A 105 -0.76 6.11 -3.45
CA ALA A 105 -1.66 5.58 -4.47
C ALA A 105 -1.69 6.43 -5.76
N THR A 106 -1.50 7.74 -5.61
CA THR A 106 -1.48 8.72 -6.72
C THR A 106 -0.09 8.88 -7.33
N GLY A 107 0.97 8.45 -6.62
CA GLY A 107 2.36 8.60 -7.03
C GLY A 107 2.99 9.93 -6.64
N GLU A 108 2.30 10.76 -5.85
CA GLU A 108 2.85 11.99 -5.25
C GLU A 108 3.91 11.68 -4.19
N LEU A 109 3.84 10.49 -3.58
CA LEU A 109 4.84 9.95 -2.65
C LEU A 109 5.33 8.59 -3.15
N GLY A 110 6.64 8.44 -3.32
CA GLY A 110 7.22 7.14 -3.64
C GLY A 110 7.25 6.20 -2.42
N SER A 111 7.26 4.88 -2.65
CA SER A 111 7.33 3.87 -1.59
C SER A 111 8.56 4.03 -0.68
N ALA A 112 9.70 4.43 -1.24
CA ALA A 112 10.91 4.74 -0.47
C ALA A 112 10.75 6.00 0.40
N GLY A 113 9.99 6.99 -0.06
CA GLY A 113 9.66 8.18 0.72
C GLY A 113 8.75 7.82 1.90
N LEU A 114 7.72 6.98 1.66
CA LEU A 114 6.88 6.49 2.74
C LEU A 114 7.66 5.64 3.75
N ASP A 115 8.60 4.81 3.31
CA ASP A 115 9.50 4.07 4.21
C ASP A 115 10.36 5.01 5.08
N ALA A 116 10.85 6.11 4.50
CA ALA A 116 11.63 7.11 5.23
C ALA A 116 10.77 7.84 6.29
N ILE A 117 9.57 8.29 5.91
CA ILE A 117 8.59 8.91 6.83
C ILE A 117 8.22 7.95 7.96
N ALA A 118 7.93 6.68 7.65
CA ALA A 118 7.62 5.66 8.64
C ALA A 118 8.79 5.43 9.61
N SER A 119 10.03 5.38 9.12
CA SER A 119 11.22 5.22 9.97
C SER A 119 11.48 6.44 10.86
N ALA A 120 11.17 7.65 10.39
CA ALA A 120 11.24 8.87 11.20
C ALA A 120 10.13 8.90 12.25
N ALA A 121 8.91 8.49 11.87
CA ALA A 121 7.76 8.40 12.78
C ALA A 121 8.00 7.40 13.90
N ASP A 122 8.53 6.22 13.61
CA ASP A 122 8.87 5.21 14.61
C ASP A 122 9.91 5.72 15.64
N ARG A 123 10.77 6.68 15.28
CA ARG A 123 11.76 7.29 16.19
C ARG A 123 11.27 8.52 16.95
N SER A 124 10.20 9.15 16.45
CA SER A 124 9.65 10.40 16.98
C SER A 124 8.28 10.20 17.60
N ASP A 125 7.94 8.97 17.98
CA ASP A 125 6.62 8.60 18.52
C ASP A 125 5.44 9.09 17.66
N GLY A 126 5.63 9.05 16.34
CA GLY A 126 4.61 9.40 15.34
C GLY A 126 4.63 10.85 14.85
N VAL A 127 5.40 11.75 15.47
CA VAL A 127 5.40 13.19 15.11
C VAL A 127 5.76 13.41 13.64
N ALA A 128 6.82 12.75 13.16
CA ALA A 128 7.28 12.89 11.79
C ALA A 128 6.25 12.47 10.71
N ALA A 129 5.27 11.62 11.04
CA ALA A 129 4.21 11.26 10.09
C ALA A 129 3.24 12.41 9.80
N THR A 130 3.26 13.47 10.62
CA THR A 130 2.41 14.66 10.47
C THR A 130 3.20 15.94 10.21
N ASP A 131 4.53 15.87 10.17
CA ASP A 131 5.39 17.01 9.89
C ASP A 131 5.38 17.33 8.39
N ILE A 132 4.57 18.32 8.02
CA ILE A 132 4.39 18.76 6.64
C ILE A 132 5.72 19.18 6.00
N ALA A 133 6.61 19.86 6.75
CA ALA A 133 7.87 20.33 6.20
C ALA A 133 8.80 19.15 5.89
N LEU A 134 8.86 18.17 6.80
CA LEU A 134 9.61 16.94 6.58
C LEU A 134 9.05 16.14 5.39
N ILE A 135 7.74 15.96 5.33
CA ILE A 135 7.06 15.20 4.27
C ILE A 135 7.33 15.82 2.90
N GLU A 136 7.14 17.13 2.76
CA GLU A 136 7.40 17.83 1.49
C GLU A 136 8.88 17.76 1.08
N THR A 137 9.79 17.83 2.05
CA THR A 137 11.23 17.66 1.79
C THR A 137 11.55 16.24 1.30
N ILE A 138 10.93 15.22 1.89
CA ILE A 138 11.07 13.82 1.47
C ILE A 138 10.47 13.60 0.08
N LYS A 139 9.29 14.16 -0.23
CA LYS A 139 8.64 14.07 -1.54
C LYS A 139 9.50 14.66 -2.66
N ALA A 140 10.20 15.76 -2.37
CA ALA A 140 11.10 16.41 -3.32
C ALA A 140 12.47 15.73 -3.49
N SER A 141 12.77 14.71 -2.67
CA SER A 141 14.10 14.08 -2.59
C SER A 141 14.18 12.76 -3.33
N ASN A 142 15.39 12.37 -3.73
CA ASN A 142 15.64 11.00 -4.20
C ASN A 142 15.62 10.01 -3.00
N PRO A 143 15.54 8.68 -3.24
CA PRO A 143 15.43 7.69 -2.17
C PRO A 143 16.57 7.70 -1.15
N ASP A 144 17.80 8.02 -1.56
CA ASP A 144 18.96 8.01 -0.64
C ASP A 144 18.96 9.26 0.24
N ASP A 145 18.61 10.42 -0.30
CA ASP A 145 18.50 11.66 0.46
C ASP A 145 17.29 11.63 1.39
N ALA A 146 16.15 11.07 0.95
CA ALA A 146 14.98 10.85 1.80
C ALA A 146 15.33 10.05 3.07
N ARG A 147 16.17 9.01 2.96
CA ARG A 147 16.63 8.25 4.12
C ARG A 147 17.54 9.06 5.05
N LYS A 148 18.40 9.92 4.50
CA LYS A 148 19.26 10.82 5.30
C LYS A 148 18.43 11.86 6.03
N ILE A 149 17.53 12.54 5.33
CA ILE A 149 16.62 13.54 5.89
C ILE A 149 15.78 12.95 7.01
N ALA A 150 15.22 11.75 6.82
CA ALA A 150 14.48 11.07 7.86
C ALA A 150 15.36 10.74 9.08
N SER A 151 16.67 10.56 8.89
CA SER A 151 17.65 10.14 9.90
C SER A 151 18.18 11.25 10.79
N ASP A 152 18.24 12.47 10.26
CA ASP A 152 18.63 13.69 10.99
C ASP A 152 17.57 14.11 12.01
#